data_AF-A0A7W7L7K3-F1
#
_entry.id   AF-A0A7W7L7K3-F1
#
_cell.length_a   1.000
_cell.length_b   1.000
_cell.length_c   1.000
_cell.angle_alpha   90.00
_cell.angle_beta   90.00
_cell.angle_gamma   90.00
#
_symmetry.space_group_name_H-M   'P 1'
#
loop_
_entity.id
_entity.type
_entity.pdbx_description
1 polymer ?
#
loop_
_entity_poly.entity_id
_entity_poly.type
_entity_poly.pdbx_seq_one_letter_code
_entity_poly.pdbx_strand_id
1 'polypeptide(L)' 'MRALAAAAVGLTAALALVFTLTAVGPPDGETSPKPLLSSPPAHP' A
#
# COMPACT_ATOMS: atom_id res chain seq x y z
N MET A 1 -21.76 9.23 -25.93
CA MET A 1 -20.56 8.37 -25.85
C MET A 1 -19.30 9.07 -25.32
N ARG A 2 -19.26 10.40 -25.12
CA ARG A 2 -18.05 11.09 -24.60
C ARG A 2 -17.84 10.91 -23.09
N ALA A 3 -18.93 10.82 -22.32
CA ALA A 3 -18.87 10.52 -20.89
C ALA A 3 -18.22 9.16 -20.60
N LEU A 4 -18.49 8.14 -21.43
CA LEU A 4 -17.89 6.81 -21.29
C LEU A 4 -16.37 6.86 -21.49
N ALA A 5 -15.90 7.62 -22.49
CA ALA A 5 -14.47 7.80 -22.74
C ALA A 5 -13.77 8.52 -21.57
N ALA A 6 -14.38 9.57 -21.02
CA ALA A 6 -13.84 10.27 -19.85
C ALA A 6 -13.76 9.36 -18.61
N ALA A 7 -14.81 8.55 -18.38
CA ALA A 7 -14.83 7.57 -17.30
C ALA A 7 -13.75 6.49 -17.48
N ALA A 8 -13.57 5.98 -18.70
CA ALA A 8 -12.55 4.98 -19.00
C ALA A 8 -11.14 5.53 -18.73
N VAL A 9 -10.84 6.76 -19.17
CA VAL A 9 -9.55 7.40 -18.92
C VAL A 9 -9.30 7.60 -17.42
N GLY A 10 -10.30 8.10 -16.68
CA GLY A 10 -10.19 8.25 -15.23
C GLY A 10 -9.96 6.92 -14.52
N LEU A 11 -10.67 5.86 -14.92
CA LEU A 11 -10.50 4.53 -14.38
C LEU A 11 -9.11 3.95 -14.67
N THR A 12 -8.61 4.09 -15.90
CA THR A 12 -7.27 3.64 -16.27
C THR A 12 -6.20 4.36 -15.46
N ALA A 13 -6.33 5.68 -15.28
CA ALA A 13 -5.39 6.45 -14.46
C ALA A 13 -5.40 6.01 -12.98
N ALA A 14 -6.58 5.77 -12.41
CA ALA A 14 -6.70 5.30 -11.03
C ALA A 14 -6.07 3.91 -10.84
N LEU A 15 -6.34 2.97 -11.75
CA LEU A 15 -5.76 1.63 -11.70
C LEU A 15 -4.24 1.67 -11.89
N ALA A 16 -3.74 2.47 -12.83
CA ALA A 16 -2.31 2.66 -13.02
C ALA A 16 -1.64 3.16 -11.73
N LEU A 17 -2.24 4.15 -11.05
CA LEU A 17 -1.73 4.67 -9.79
C LEU A 17 -1.66 3.57 -8.72
N VAL A 18 -2.75 2.84 -8.51
CA VAL A 18 -2.80 1.75 -7.51
C VAL A 18 -1.73 0.70 -7.82
N PHE A 19 -1.61 0.24 -9.07
CA PHE A 19 -0.60 -0.73 -9.44
C PHE A 19 0.82 -0.22 -9.24
N THR A 20 1.10 1.04 -9.56
CA THR A 20 2.43 1.62 -9.31
C THR A 20 2.77 1.63 -7.82
N LEU A 21 1.82 2.03 -6.96
CA LEU A 21 2.04 2.04 -5.50
C LEU A 21 2.21 0.63 -4.95
N THR A 22 1.43 -0.32 -5.43
CA THR A 22 1.56 -1.74 -5.04
C THR A 22 2.91 -2.32 -5.48
N ALA A 23 3.38 -1.98 -6.68
CA ALA A 23 4.66 -2.46 -7.20
C ALA A 23 5.86 -1.87 -6.45
N VAL A 24 5.79 -0.61 -6.00
CA VAL A 24 6.82 0.00 -5.16
C VAL A 24 6.93 -0.72 -3.81
N GLY A 25 5.78 -1.16 -3.27
CA GLY A 25 5.75 -1.91 -2.02
C GLY A 25 6.16 -1.07 -0.79
N PRO A 26 6.03 -1.63 0.41
CA PRO A 26 6.63 -1.03 1.60
C PRO A 26 8.17 -1.02 1.45
N PRO A 27 8.86 -0.06 2.07
CA PRO A 27 10.31 -0.07 2.08
C PRO A 27 10.81 -1.37 2.71
N ASP A 28 11.79 -2.00 2.06
CA ASP A 28 12.54 -3.11 2.64
C ASP A 28 13.27 -2.58 3.89
N GLY A 29 12.70 -2.87 5.05
CA GLY A 29 13.22 -2.46 6.34
C GLY A 29 12.95 -3.56 7.36
N GLU A 30 13.99 -3.92 8.10
CA GLU A 30 13.85 -4.83 9.24
C GLU A 30 12.84 -4.22 10.22
N THR A 31 11.84 -5.02 10.62
CA THR A 31 11.05 -4.66 11.79
C THR A 31 11.96 -4.74 13.01
N SER A 32 11.84 -3.81 13.95
CA SER A 32 12.68 -3.81 15.15
C SER A 32 12.54 -5.16 15.88
N PRO A 33 13.64 -5.92 16.08
CA PRO A 33 13.59 -7.19 16.79
C PRO A 33 13.34 -6.99 18.29
N LYS A 34 13.50 -5.75 18.77
CA LYS A 34 13.14 -5.40 20.15
C LYS A 34 11.63 -5.24 20.25
N PRO A 35 10.98 -5.91 21.21
CA PRO A 35 9.55 -5.74 21.45
C PRO A 35 9.25 -4.26 21.68
N LEU A 36 8.08 -3.82 21.20
CA LEU A 36 7.61 -2.47 21.47
C LEU A 36 7.58 -2.25 22.98
N LEU A 37 7.81 -1.02 23.44
CA LEU A 37 7.77 -0.71 24.87
C LEU A 37 6.37 -0.94 25.49
N SER A 38 5.35 -1.19 24.66
CA SER A 38 4.00 -1.60 25.03
C SER A 38 3.74 -3.10 24.87
N SER A 39 4.69 -3.88 24.35
CA SER A 39 4.53 -5.33 24.21
C SER A 39 4.53 -5.95 25.61
N PRO A 40 3.54 -6.79 25.93
CA PRO A 40 3.57 -7.53 27.18
C PRO A 40 4.85 -8.39 27.24
N PRO A 41 5.46 -8.54 28.44
CA PRO A 41 6.64 -9.37 28.60
C PRO A 41 6.34 -10.80 28.11
N ALA A 42 7.33 -11.45 27.51
CA ALA A 42 7.23 -12.87 27.21
C ALA A 42 6.83 -13.60 28.50
N HIS A 43 5.75 -14.37 28.44
CA HIS A 43 5.26 -15.16 29.56
C HIS A 43 6.40 -16.04 30.14
N PRO A 44 6.36 -16.37 31.44
CA PRO A 44 7.40 -17.15 32.09
C PRO A 44 7.65 -18.51 31.43
#